data_AF-A0A3D5RWJ2-F1
#
_entry.id   AF-A0A3D5RWJ2-F1
#
_cell.length_a   1.000
_cell.length_b   1.000
_cell.length_c   1.000
_cell.angle_alpha   90.00
_cell.angle_beta   90.00
_cell.angle_gamma   90.00
#
_symmetry.space_group_name_H-M   'P 1'
#
loop_
_entity.id
_entity.type
_entity.pdbx_description
1 polymer ?
#
loop_
_entity_poly.entity_id
_entity_poly.type
_entity_poly.pdbx_seq_one_letter_code
_entity_poly.pdbx_strand_id
1 'polypeptide(L)'
;MVPKEEAQDLIDQCVAMRDRIAQIIGEGDDVRMSPYDPWKEDGDQIEFRFKKPHFPANDKFPASRPVPTYLEDGSKVDWDNTEWAVGNGSTVKIGGFIRPYYVGTMGLGITLRLGAVKVYKLEKYTGATEDFGFGSGTSGNENEEEFAESDF
;
A
#
# COMPACT_ATOMS: atom_id res chain seq x y z
N MET A 1 -3.84 0.69 -11.07
CA MET A 1 -4.54 1.97 -11.33
C MET A 1 -5.83 1.66 -12.06
N VAL A 2 -6.85 2.48 -11.89
CA VAL A 2 -8.20 2.28 -12.48
C VAL A 2 -8.59 3.57 -13.21
N PRO A 3 -9.23 3.49 -14.40
CA PRO A 3 -9.76 4.70 -15.06
C PRO A 3 -10.70 5.47 -14.15
N LYS A 4 -10.70 6.80 -14.25
CA LYS A 4 -11.54 7.67 -13.39
C LYS A 4 -13.03 7.31 -13.43
N GLU A 5 -13.54 6.98 -14.61
CA GLU A 5 -14.94 6.60 -14.82
C GLU A 5 -15.34 5.34 -14.02
N GLU A 6 -14.50 4.31 -14.03
CA GLU A 6 -14.75 3.07 -13.30
C GLU A 6 -14.52 3.22 -11.78
N ALA A 7 -13.67 4.17 -11.39
CA ALA A 7 -13.34 4.44 -10.00
C ALA A 7 -14.42 5.25 -9.27
N GLN A 8 -15.27 5.99 -10.00
CA GLN A 8 -16.22 6.94 -9.44
C GLN A 8 -17.21 6.27 -8.47
N ASP A 9 -17.74 5.10 -8.83
CA ASP A 9 -18.69 4.36 -7.99
C ASP A 9 -18.11 4.03 -6.61
N LEU A 10 -16.82 3.67 -6.55
CA LEU A 10 -16.16 3.35 -5.28
C LEU A 10 -15.83 4.61 -4.47
N ILE A 11 -15.46 5.70 -5.14
CA ILE A 11 -15.25 7.00 -4.51
C ILE A 11 -16.56 7.48 -3.87
N ASP A 12 -17.66 7.41 -4.61
CA ASP A 12 -18.99 7.82 -4.14
C ASP A 12 -19.43 6.99 -2.92
N GLN A 13 -19.20 5.68 -2.95
CA GLN A 13 -19.46 4.82 -1.79
C GLN A 13 -18.62 5.21 -0.57
N CYS A 14 -17.35 5.59 -0.76
CA CYS A 14 -16.49 6.04 0.33
C CYS A 14 -16.98 7.37 0.93
N VAL A 15 -17.33 8.33 0.08
CA VAL A 15 -17.86 9.63 0.50
C VAL A 15 -19.20 9.46 1.23
N ALA A 16 -20.12 8.69 0.65
CA ALA A 16 -21.42 8.42 1.28
C ALA A 16 -21.28 7.73 2.65
N MET A 17 -20.34 6.79 2.79
CA MET A 17 -20.06 6.15 4.08
C MET A 17 -19.51 7.14 5.11
N ARG A 18 -18.57 8.00 4.69
CA ARG A 18 -18.00 9.04 5.56
C ARG A 18 -19.09 9.98 6.07
N ASP A 19 -19.93 10.48 5.17
CA ASP A 19 -20.96 11.46 5.48
C ASP A 19 -22.05 10.85 6.36
N ARG A 20 -22.44 9.60 6.11
CA ARG A 20 -23.39 8.87 6.97
C ARG A 20 -22.88 8.74 8.40
N ILE A 21 -21.59 8.49 8.59
CA ILE A 21 -21.01 8.34 9.92
C ILE A 21 -20.85 9.69 10.60
N ALA A 22 -20.50 10.73 9.84
CA ALA A 22 -20.47 12.08 10.35
C ALA A 22 -21.85 12.52 10.85
N GLN A 23 -22.93 12.15 10.17
CA GLN A 23 -24.30 12.41 10.64
C GLN A 23 -24.61 11.66 11.94
N ILE A 24 -24.21 10.38 12.07
CA ILE A 24 -24.43 9.59 13.28
C ILE A 24 -23.66 10.17 14.49
N ILE A 25 -22.45 10.67 14.27
CA ILE A 25 -21.62 11.26 15.33
C ILE A 25 -22.03 12.72 15.62
N GLY A 26 -22.49 13.43 14.58
CA GLY A 26 -22.74 14.88 14.57
C GLY A 26 -24.09 15.34 15.13
N GLU A 27 -24.87 14.49 15.81
CA GLU A 27 -26.03 14.93 16.59
C GLU A 27 -25.64 15.79 17.84
N GLY A 28 -24.43 16.37 17.89
CA GLY A 28 -24.02 17.25 18.98
C GLY A 28 -22.66 17.97 18.86
N ASP A 29 -21.75 17.60 17.95
CA ASP A 29 -20.40 18.19 17.85
C ASP A 29 -19.92 18.40 16.40
N ASP A 30 -19.03 19.38 16.22
CA ASP A 30 -18.28 19.64 14.97
C ASP A 30 -17.32 18.47 14.69
N VAL A 31 -17.75 17.49 13.90
CA VAL A 31 -16.95 16.31 13.59
C VAL A 31 -15.77 16.70 12.69
N ARG A 32 -14.56 16.72 13.27
CA ARG A 32 -13.32 16.92 12.50
C ARG A 32 -13.16 15.79 11.48
N MET A 33 -13.10 16.16 10.20
CA MET A 33 -12.83 15.23 9.10
C MET A 33 -11.33 14.97 8.95
N SER A 34 -11.00 13.74 8.59
CA SER A 34 -9.64 13.35 8.23
C SER A 34 -9.24 13.90 6.88
N PRO A 35 -8.02 14.44 6.73
CA PRO A 35 -7.51 14.91 5.45
C PRO A 35 -7.04 13.75 4.55
N TYR A 36 -7.17 12.49 5.01
CA TYR A 36 -6.66 11.33 4.29
C TYR A 36 -7.77 10.59 3.56
N ASP A 37 -7.79 10.74 2.25
CA ASP A 37 -8.59 9.89 1.38
C ASP A 37 -7.82 8.61 1.01
N PRO A 38 -8.50 7.45 0.93
CA PRO A 38 -7.89 6.19 0.50
C PRO A 38 -7.68 6.10 -1.02
N TRP A 39 -7.79 7.21 -1.76
CA TRP A 39 -7.47 7.29 -3.18
C TRP A 39 -6.69 8.56 -3.50
N LYS A 40 -6.03 8.58 -4.67
CA LYS A 40 -5.35 9.73 -5.23
C LYS A 40 -5.59 9.77 -6.74
N GLU A 41 -5.82 10.95 -7.29
CA GLU A 41 -5.88 11.16 -8.74
C GLU A 41 -4.46 11.24 -9.33
N ASP A 42 -4.25 10.56 -10.45
CA ASP A 42 -3.00 10.57 -11.24
C ASP A 42 -3.37 10.66 -12.73
N GLY A 43 -3.55 11.89 -13.22
CA GLY A 43 -4.09 12.16 -14.55
C GLY A 43 -5.50 11.60 -14.71
N ASP A 44 -5.72 10.74 -15.71
CA ASP A 44 -7.00 10.08 -16.00
C ASP A 44 -7.22 8.80 -15.17
N GLN A 45 -6.32 8.50 -14.24
CA GLN A 45 -6.34 7.29 -13.43
C GLN A 45 -6.46 7.60 -11.95
N ILE A 46 -7.00 6.63 -11.21
CA ILE A 46 -7.13 6.66 -9.77
C ILE A 46 -6.25 5.56 -9.16
N GLU A 47 -5.46 5.95 -8.17
CA GLU A 47 -4.68 5.07 -7.32
C GLU A 47 -5.42 4.85 -5.99
N PHE A 48 -5.87 3.63 -5.74
CA PHE A 48 -6.49 3.25 -4.46
C PHE A 48 -5.48 2.63 -3.50
N ARG A 49 -5.53 3.05 -2.23
CA ARG A 49 -4.66 2.55 -1.16
C ARG A 49 -5.41 1.60 -0.24
N PHE A 50 -5.18 0.30 -0.44
CA PHE A 50 -5.71 -0.75 0.42
C PHE A 50 -4.75 -1.09 1.54
N LYS A 51 -5.26 -1.21 2.76
CA LYS A 51 -4.49 -1.63 3.93
C LYS A 51 -4.83 -3.07 4.30
N LYS A 52 -3.80 -3.87 4.56
CA LYS A 52 -3.95 -5.21 5.14
C LYS A 52 -4.64 -5.11 6.51
N PRO A 53 -5.60 -5.99 6.84
CA PRO A 53 -6.12 -6.09 8.20
C PRO A 53 -5.00 -6.52 9.16
N HIS A 54 -4.86 -5.81 10.27
CA HIS A 54 -3.96 -6.21 11.35
C HIS A 54 -4.69 -7.21 12.25
N PHE A 55 -4.06 -8.35 12.52
CA PHE A 55 -4.56 -9.31 13.51
C PHE A 55 -3.65 -9.25 14.74
N PRO A 56 -4.19 -9.18 15.96
CA PRO A 56 -3.34 -9.32 17.13
C PRO A 56 -2.65 -10.70 17.09
N ALA A 57 -1.35 -10.75 17.40
CA ALA A 57 -0.69 -12.02 17.64
C ALA A 57 -1.40 -12.72 18.80
N ASN A 58 -1.63 -14.01 18.66
CA ASN A 58 -1.97 -14.89 19.76
C ASN A 58 -0.92 -16.00 19.79
N ASP A 59 -0.76 -16.69 20.91
CA ASP A 59 0.24 -17.76 21.12
C ASP A 59 0.26 -18.82 20.01
N LYS A 60 -0.86 -18.97 19.29
CA LYS A 60 -1.06 -19.97 18.23
C LYS A 60 -0.92 -19.45 16.81
N PHE A 61 -0.93 -18.12 16.58
CA PHE A 61 -0.91 -17.56 15.23
C PHE A 61 -0.13 -16.25 15.16
N PRO A 62 0.69 -16.06 14.11
CA PRO A 62 1.36 -14.78 13.88
C PRO A 62 0.34 -13.65 13.69
N ALA A 63 0.72 -12.45 14.11
CA ALA A 63 -0.08 -11.21 13.97
C ALA A 63 -0.48 -10.89 12.51
N SER A 64 0.20 -11.47 11.54
CA SER A 64 0.06 -11.12 10.13
C SER A 64 -0.24 -12.38 9.33
N ARG A 65 -1.52 -12.63 9.03
CA ARG A 65 -1.93 -13.69 8.09
C ARG A 65 -1.81 -13.17 6.66
N PRO A 66 -1.27 -13.93 5.70
CA PRO A 66 -1.24 -13.49 4.31
C PRO A 66 -2.66 -13.22 3.80
N VAL A 67 -2.81 -12.23 2.92
CA VAL A 67 -4.09 -11.97 2.27
C VAL A 67 -4.38 -13.15 1.34
N PRO A 68 -5.61 -13.70 1.33
CA PRO A 68 -5.99 -14.71 0.35
C PRO A 68 -5.74 -14.20 -1.08
N THR A 69 -4.82 -14.86 -1.77
CA THR A 69 -4.46 -14.54 -3.16
C THR A 69 -4.81 -15.72 -4.04
N TYR A 70 -5.47 -15.45 -5.16
CA TYR A 70 -5.90 -16.42 -6.14
C TYR A 70 -5.24 -16.12 -7.48
N LEU A 71 -4.78 -17.14 -8.18
CA LEU A 71 -4.31 -17.02 -9.56
C LEU A 71 -5.50 -16.98 -10.53
N GLU A 72 -5.22 -16.79 -11.82
CA GLU A 72 -6.24 -16.69 -12.86
C GLU A 72 -7.12 -17.96 -12.91
N ASP A 73 -6.48 -19.12 -12.75
CA ASP A 73 -7.06 -20.47 -12.68
C ASP A 73 -7.94 -20.71 -11.45
N GLY A 74 -7.98 -19.76 -10.50
CA GLY A 74 -8.71 -19.88 -9.25
C GLY A 74 -8.00 -20.68 -8.16
N SER A 75 -6.78 -21.16 -8.40
CA SER A 75 -5.95 -21.77 -7.38
C SER A 75 -5.53 -20.74 -6.35
N LYS A 76 -5.50 -21.15 -5.08
CA LYS A 76 -5.05 -20.31 -3.98
C LYS A 76 -3.54 -20.40 -3.88
N VAL A 77 -2.87 -19.25 -3.82
CA VAL A 77 -1.42 -19.17 -3.61
C VAL A 77 -1.08 -19.58 -2.18
N ASP A 78 -0.14 -20.51 -2.06
CA ASP A 78 0.47 -20.89 -0.78
C ASP A 78 1.75 -20.08 -0.56
N TRP A 79 1.61 -18.98 0.17
CA TRP A 79 2.69 -18.03 0.42
C TRP A 79 3.85 -18.61 1.23
N ASP A 80 3.64 -19.71 1.96
CA ASP A 80 4.71 -20.35 2.74
C ASP A 80 5.65 -21.19 1.86
N ASN A 81 5.18 -21.58 0.66
CA ASN A 81 5.88 -22.46 -0.27
C ASN A 81 6.20 -21.78 -1.62
N THR A 82 6.06 -20.46 -1.72
CA THR A 82 6.23 -19.71 -2.97
C THR A 82 7.52 -18.89 -2.97
N GLU A 83 8.35 -19.03 -4.01
CA GLU A 83 9.63 -18.31 -4.17
C GLU A 83 9.51 -16.94 -4.89
N TRP A 84 8.30 -16.58 -5.34
CA TRP A 84 8.04 -15.33 -6.06
C TRP A 84 7.03 -14.45 -5.32
N ALA A 85 7.13 -13.14 -5.51
CA ALA A 85 6.15 -12.17 -5.05
C ALA A 85 5.40 -11.52 -6.22
N VAL A 86 4.21 -10.99 -5.96
CA VAL A 86 3.47 -10.17 -6.92
C VAL A 86 4.19 -8.83 -7.06
N GLY A 87 4.85 -8.61 -8.18
CA GLY A 87 5.60 -7.39 -8.47
C GLY A 87 4.73 -6.23 -8.94
N ASN A 88 5.32 -5.04 -8.90
CA ASN A 88 4.75 -3.84 -9.51
C ASN A 88 4.50 -4.07 -11.01
N GLY A 89 3.36 -3.60 -11.53
CA GLY A 89 2.96 -3.83 -12.93
C GLY A 89 2.05 -5.05 -13.14
N SER A 90 1.84 -5.87 -12.10
CA SER A 90 0.85 -6.95 -12.16
C SER A 90 -0.58 -6.42 -12.32
N THR A 91 -1.39 -7.11 -13.13
CA THR A 91 -2.83 -6.82 -13.26
C THR A 91 -3.60 -7.67 -12.26
N VAL A 92 -4.24 -7.02 -11.29
CA VAL A 92 -4.96 -7.67 -10.20
C VAL A 92 -6.37 -7.12 -10.04
N LYS A 93 -7.29 -7.97 -9.59
CA LYS A 93 -8.59 -7.57 -9.05
C LYS A 93 -8.58 -7.72 -7.54
N ILE A 94 -8.94 -6.66 -6.86
CA ILE A 94 -8.91 -6.58 -5.41
C ILE A 94 -10.34 -6.71 -4.89
N GLY A 95 -10.58 -7.68 -4.03
CA GLY A 95 -11.75 -7.72 -3.16
C GLY A 95 -11.41 -7.00 -1.87
N GLY A 96 -12.17 -5.96 -1.53
CA GLY A 96 -11.93 -5.17 -0.32
C GLY A 96 -13.22 -4.64 0.29
N PHE A 97 -13.07 -4.03 1.48
CA PHE A 97 -14.17 -3.48 2.25
C PHE A 97 -13.86 -2.04 2.65
N ILE A 98 -14.88 -1.17 2.59
CA ILE A 98 -14.82 0.20 3.11
C ILE A 98 -14.97 0.12 4.63
N ARG A 99 -14.01 0.67 5.37
CA ARG A 99 -14.05 0.70 6.83
C ARG A 99 -13.83 2.12 7.35
N PRO A 100 -14.76 2.65 8.14
CA PRO A 100 -14.54 3.93 8.81
C PRO A 100 -13.55 3.80 9.97
N TYR A 101 -12.90 4.90 10.29
CA TYR A 101 -12.10 5.05 11.49
C TYR A 101 -12.30 6.44 12.09
N TYR A 102 -12.13 6.53 13.41
CA TYR A 102 -12.01 7.78 14.12
C TYR A 102 -10.74 7.74 14.96
N VAL A 103 -9.91 8.77 14.81
CA VAL A 103 -8.69 8.94 15.61
C VAL A 103 -8.68 10.39 16.09
N GLY A 104 -8.60 10.64 17.40
CA GLY A 104 -8.77 12.00 17.95
C GLY A 104 -7.87 13.08 17.33
N THR A 105 -6.65 12.72 16.91
CA THR A 105 -5.72 13.65 16.23
C THR A 105 -5.99 13.85 14.75
N MET A 106 -6.55 12.84 14.07
CA MET A 106 -6.77 12.86 12.62
C MET A 106 -8.22 13.15 12.24
N GLY A 107 -9.19 12.91 13.12
CA GLY A 107 -10.62 13.01 12.83
C GLY A 107 -11.23 11.72 12.29
N LEU A 108 -12.45 11.86 11.75
CA LEU A 108 -13.22 10.80 11.09
C LEU A 108 -12.73 10.62 9.65
N GLY A 109 -12.41 9.38 9.27
CA GLY A 109 -12.01 9.07 7.90
C GLY A 109 -12.41 7.66 7.46
N ILE A 110 -12.03 7.31 6.24
CA ILE A 110 -12.31 6.02 5.62
C ILE A 110 -11.00 5.34 5.23
N THR A 111 -10.94 4.02 5.41
CA THR A 111 -9.85 3.18 4.93
C THR A 111 -10.40 2.01 4.13
N LEU A 112 -9.74 1.67 3.03
CA LEU A 112 -10.03 0.45 2.28
C LEU A 112 -9.24 -0.70 2.86
N ARG A 113 -9.91 -1.79 3.24
CA ARG A 113 -9.29 -3.00 3.76
C ARG A 113 -9.21 -4.08 2.69
N LEU A 114 -8.03 -4.67 2.54
CA LEU A 114 -7.82 -5.83 1.67
C LEU A 114 -8.56 -7.04 2.24
N GLY A 115 -9.41 -7.66 1.42
CA GLY A 115 -10.08 -8.93 1.70
C GLY A 115 -9.43 -10.08 0.95
N ALA A 116 -9.31 -9.95 -0.38
CA ALA A 116 -8.68 -10.94 -1.25
C ALA A 116 -8.08 -10.29 -2.50
N VAL A 117 -7.16 -10.97 -3.17
CA VAL A 117 -6.57 -10.53 -4.43
C VAL A 117 -6.71 -11.66 -5.45
N LYS A 118 -7.20 -11.35 -6.65
CA LYS A 118 -7.12 -12.25 -7.81
C LYS A 118 -6.13 -11.68 -8.82
N VAL A 119 -5.09 -12.43 -9.14
CA VAL A 119 -4.05 -12.05 -10.10
C VAL A 119 -4.44 -12.56 -11.48
N TYR A 120 -4.50 -11.66 -12.47
CA TYR A 120 -4.73 -12.02 -13.88
C TYR A 120 -3.41 -12.06 -14.64
N LYS A 121 -2.60 -11.02 -14.52
CA LYS A 121 -1.27 -10.95 -15.11
C LYS A 121 -0.25 -10.79 -13.98
N LEU A 122 0.58 -11.81 -13.80
CA LEU A 122 1.62 -11.84 -12.77
C LEU A 122 2.93 -11.36 -13.37
N GLU A 123 3.39 -10.20 -12.93
CA GLU A 123 4.79 -9.80 -13.09
C GLU A 123 5.53 -10.32 -11.86
N LYS A 124 6.37 -11.35 -12.04
CA LYS A 124 7.05 -12.01 -10.93
C LYS A 124 8.16 -11.09 -10.42
N TYR A 125 8.11 -10.80 -9.13
CA TYR A 125 9.26 -10.26 -8.42
C TYR A 125 10.00 -11.41 -7.77
N THR A 126 11.10 -11.84 -8.38
CA THR A 126 12.08 -12.73 -7.76
C THR A 126 13.17 -11.85 -7.18
N GLY A 127 13.41 -11.89 -5.87
CA GLY A 127 14.47 -11.13 -5.21
C GLY A 127 15.90 -11.53 -5.62
N ALA A 128 16.07 -12.25 -6.72
CA ALA A 128 17.35 -12.62 -7.30
C ALA A 128 17.89 -11.43 -8.11
N THR A 129 18.64 -10.59 -7.42
CA THR A 129 19.89 -9.97 -7.91
C THR A 129 19.95 -9.65 -9.41
N GLU A 130 19.03 -8.83 -9.93
CA GLU A 130 19.42 -7.93 -11.01
C GLU A 130 19.92 -6.65 -10.36
N ASP A 131 21.19 -6.39 -10.63
CA ASP A 131 22.08 -5.37 -10.14
C ASP A 131 21.48 -3.96 -10.28
N PHE A 132 20.52 -3.62 -9.41
CA PHE A 132 19.96 -2.28 -9.31
C PHE A 132 21.03 -1.37 -8.68
N GLY A 133 21.99 -0.90 -9.46
CA GLY A 133 22.63 0.43 -9.37
C GLY A 133 23.12 0.96 -8.01
N PHE A 134 23.17 0.15 -6.94
CA PHE A 134 23.73 0.49 -5.63
C PHE A 134 25.18 -0.01 -5.51
N GLY A 135 25.83 -0.23 -6.66
CA GLY A 135 27.14 -0.85 -6.78
C GLY A 135 28.06 -0.23 -7.84
N SER A 136 27.94 1.06 -8.16
CA SER A 136 29.03 1.79 -8.84
C SER A 136 28.87 3.31 -8.69
N GLY A 137 29.34 3.85 -7.58
CA GLY A 137 29.30 5.30 -7.40
C GLY A 137 29.87 5.74 -6.07
N THR A 138 31.15 5.45 -5.81
CA THR A 138 32.18 6.36 -5.28
C THR A 138 33.46 5.53 -5.05
N SER A 139 34.17 5.22 -6.12
CA SER A 139 35.58 4.82 -6.05
C SER A 139 36.37 5.82 -6.89
N GLY A 140 37.16 6.65 -6.21
CA GLY A 140 38.14 7.56 -6.82
C GLY A 140 37.86 9.03 -6.53
N ASN A 141 38.60 9.61 -5.59
CA ASN A 141 39.72 10.43 -6.01
C ASN A 141 40.78 10.53 -4.90
N GLU A 142 41.90 9.88 -5.18
CA GLU A 142 43.18 10.14 -4.53
C GLU A 142 43.57 11.57 -4.91
N ASN A 143 43.64 12.47 -3.94
CA ASN A 143 44.50 13.64 -4.04
C ASN A 143 45.39 13.61 -2.80
N GLU A 144 46.61 13.12 -3.01
CA GLU A 144 47.75 13.42 -2.15
C GLU A 144 47.96 14.93 -2.19
N GLU A 145 47.58 15.63 -1.11
CA GLU A 145 48.15 16.95 -0.82
C GLU A 145 49.46 16.75 -0.07
N GLU A 146 50.55 16.91 -0.82
CA GLU A 146 51.93 17.04 -0.40
C GLU A 146 52.04 18.15 0.67
N PHE A 147 52.07 17.76 1.95
CA PHE A 147 52.48 18.66 3.03
C PHE A 147 54.00 18.84 2.95
N ALA A 148 54.42 19.99 2.44
CA ALA A 148 55.80 20.42 2.49
C ALA A 148 56.28 20.44 3.96
N GLU A 149 57.29 19.63 4.27
CA GLU A 149 58.08 19.77 5.49
C GLU A 149 58.75 21.15 5.49
N SER A 150 58.42 21.97 6.49
CA SER A 150 59.21 23.15 6.85
C SER A 150 60.18 22.77 7.97
N ASP A 151 61.47 22.84 7.64
CA ASP A 151 62.68 22.82 8.49
C ASP A 151 62.51 22.75 10.03
N PHE A 152 63.02 21.66 10.62
CA PHE A 152 63.97 21.73 11.75
C PHE A 152 64.83 20.46 11.85
#